data_AF-A0A0M9YWH2-F1
#
_entry.id   AF-A0A0M9YWH2-F1
#
_cell.length_a   1.000
_cell.length_b   1.000
_cell.length_c   1.000
_cell.angle_alpha   90.00
_cell.angle_beta   90.00
_cell.angle_gamma   90.00
#
_symmetry.space_group_name_H-M   'P 1'
#
loop_
_entity.id
_entity.type
_entity.pdbx_description
1 polymer ?
#
loop_
_entity_poly.entity_id
_entity_poly.type
_entity_poly.pdbx_seq_one_letter_code
_entity_poly.pdbx_strand_id
1 'polypeptide(L)'
;MAAGDDLGFTGTGFSPNEGVDAFLFSKPIKLGHFTADGNGTVEGTVTIPKWTDPGKHIFRLKGEESKLKLSAKIIVRSHKPHLAATGEDHSSVLLGGAAGLLALGAGTMIAVRRRKQN
;
A
#
# COMPACT_ATOMS: atom_id res chain seq x y z
N MET A 1 -8.28 1.06 -1.06
CA MET A 1 -7.47 -0.15 -1.28
C MET A 1 -6.22 0.20 -2.07
N ALA A 2 -5.15 -0.55 -1.88
CA ALA A 2 -3.96 -0.58 -2.71
C ALA A 2 -4.01 -1.79 -3.65
N ALA A 3 -3.08 -1.85 -4.62
CA ALA A 3 -2.86 -3.05 -5.41
C ALA A 3 -2.31 -4.16 -4.51
N GLY A 4 -2.79 -5.39 -4.67
CA GLY A 4 -2.48 -6.52 -3.79
C GLY A 4 -3.43 -6.69 -2.60
N ASP A 5 -4.32 -5.73 -2.34
CA ASP A 5 -5.33 -5.85 -1.28
C ASP A 5 -6.44 -6.82 -1.69
N ASP A 6 -7.04 -7.44 -0.69
CA ASP A 6 -8.27 -8.20 -0.83
C ASP A 6 -9.50 -7.28 -0.86
N LEU A 7 -10.43 -7.61 -1.76
CA LEU A 7 -11.70 -6.94 -1.96
C LEU A 7 -12.84 -7.94 -1.71
N GLY A 8 -13.51 -7.79 -0.58
CA GLY A 8 -14.77 -8.46 -0.30
C GLY A 8 -15.92 -7.85 -1.11
N PHE A 9 -16.83 -8.69 -1.60
CA PHE A 9 -18.00 -8.25 -2.35
C PHE A 9 -19.23 -9.10 -2.06
N THR A 10 -20.40 -8.50 -2.27
CA THR A 10 -21.70 -9.17 -2.29
C THR A 10 -22.49 -8.63 -3.48
N GLY A 11 -23.13 -9.52 -4.24
CA GLY A 11 -24.00 -9.19 -5.36
C GLY A 11 -25.29 -10.01 -5.30
N THR A 12 -26.40 -9.44 -5.74
CA THR A 12 -27.72 -10.09 -5.71
C THR A 12 -28.43 -9.93 -7.05
N GLY A 13 -29.42 -10.80 -7.32
CA GLY A 13 -30.23 -10.76 -8.54
C GLY A 13 -29.75 -11.70 -9.64
N PHE A 14 -28.82 -12.60 -9.34
CA PHE A 14 -28.37 -13.67 -10.22
C PHE A 14 -29.40 -14.82 -10.24
N SER A 15 -29.35 -15.67 -11.26
CA SER A 15 -30.10 -16.93 -11.28
C SER A 15 -29.61 -17.86 -10.17
N PRO A 16 -30.50 -18.62 -9.50
CA PRO A 16 -30.10 -19.57 -8.47
C PRO A 16 -29.04 -20.57 -8.96
N ASN A 17 -27.96 -20.77 -8.21
CA ASN A 17 -26.86 -21.69 -8.54
C ASN A 17 -26.09 -21.36 -9.82
N GLU A 18 -26.22 -20.15 -10.38
CA GLU A 18 -25.50 -19.80 -11.61
C GLU A 18 -24.02 -19.45 -11.38
N GLY A 19 -23.21 -19.61 -12.43
CA GLY A 19 -21.85 -19.11 -12.47
C GLY A 19 -21.79 -17.59 -12.64
N VAL A 20 -20.95 -16.95 -11.84
CA VAL A 20 -20.71 -15.50 -11.85
C VAL A 20 -19.20 -15.24 -11.95
N ASP A 21 -18.80 -14.59 -13.03
CA ASP A 21 -17.41 -14.18 -13.23
C ASP A 21 -17.16 -12.78 -12.67
N ALA A 22 -16.12 -12.67 -11.85
CA ALA A 22 -15.63 -11.41 -11.30
C ALA A 22 -14.48 -10.86 -12.14
N PHE A 23 -14.56 -9.58 -12.47
CA PHE A 23 -13.57 -8.90 -13.32
C PHE A 23 -13.17 -7.55 -12.75
N LEU A 24 -11.92 -7.19 -13.00
CA LEU A 24 -11.43 -5.82 -12.91
C LEU A 24 -11.41 -5.20 -14.31
N PHE A 25 -12.14 -4.10 -14.48
CA PHE A 25 -12.25 -3.34 -15.71
C PHE A 25 -11.38 -2.07 -15.64
N SER A 26 -10.21 -2.21 -16.26
CA SER A 26 -9.36 -1.14 -16.80
C SER A 26 -8.64 -1.69 -18.03
N LYS A 27 -7.98 -2.84 -17.83
CA LYS A 27 -7.80 -3.91 -18.83
C LYS A 27 -8.64 -5.10 -18.33
N PRO A 28 -9.48 -5.76 -19.14
CA PRO A 28 -10.34 -6.84 -18.64
C PRO A 28 -9.49 -7.98 -18.06
N ILE A 29 -9.46 -8.08 -16.73
CA ILE A 29 -8.75 -9.14 -16.00
C ILE A 29 -9.80 -9.92 -15.21
N LYS A 30 -9.87 -11.23 -15.45
CA LYS A 30 -10.71 -12.13 -14.64
C LYS A 30 -10.04 -12.33 -13.28
N LEU A 31 -10.73 -11.97 -12.21
CA LEU A 31 -10.25 -12.09 -10.84
C LEU A 31 -10.66 -13.44 -10.22
N GLY A 32 -11.77 -14.01 -10.68
CA GLY A 32 -12.27 -15.28 -10.16
C GLY A 32 -13.58 -15.70 -10.81
N HIS A 33 -14.04 -16.88 -10.42
CA HIS A 33 -15.34 -17.43 -10.74
C HIS A 33 -16.02 -17.85 -9.44
N PHE A 34 -17.29 -17.52 -9.30
CA PHE A 34 -18.10 -17.73 -8.11
C PHE A 34 -19.44 -18.33 -8.50
N THR A 35 -20.12 -18.97 -7.56
CA THR A 35 -21.45 -19.54 -7.77
C THR A 35 -22.45 -18.77 -6.91
N ALA A 36 -23.54 -18.30 -7.52
CA ALA A 36 -24.64 -17.71 -6.77
C ALA A 36 -25.35 -18.80 -5.95
N ASP A 37 -25.85 -18.45 -4.77
CA ASP A 37 -26.63 -19.36 -3.94
C ASP A 37 -28.05 -19.60 -4.51
N GLY A 38 -28.86 -20.38 -3.79
CA GLY A 38 -30.25 -20.66 -4.18
C GLY A 38 -31.16 -19.42 -4.23
N ASN A 39 -30.73 -18.29 -3.66
CA ASN A 39 -31.44 -17.02 -3.66
C ASN A 39 -30.92 -16.04 -4.72
N GLY A 40 -29.92 -16.44 -5.52
CA GLY A 40 -29.30 -15.55 -6.50
C GLY A 40 -28.32 -14.54 -5.89
N THR A 41 -27.80 -14.83 -4.69
CA THR A 41 -26.78 -14.04 -4.01
C THR A 41 -25.41 -14.66 -4.22
N VAL A 42 -24.43 -13.84 -4.57
CA VAL A 42 -23.02 -14.23 -4.66
C VAL A 42 -22.21 -13.37 -3.72
N GLU A 43 -21.35 -14.01 -2.94
CA GLU A 43 -20.43 -13.35 -2.04
C GLU A 43 -19.05 -13.99 -2.13
N GLY A 44 -18.02 -13.20 -1.84
CA GLY A 44 -16.66 -13.69 -1.91
C GLY A 44 -15.64 -12.60 -1.72
N THR A 45 -14.38 -13.01 -1.84
CA THR A 45 -13.22 -12.12 -1.80
C THR A 45 -12.37 -12.35 -3.04
N VAL A 46 -11.91 -11.26 -3.65
CA VAL A 46 -10.95 -11.28 -4.75
C VAL A 46 -9.73 -10.43 -4.40
N THR A 47 -8.55 -10.86 -4.81
CA THR A 47 -7.34 -10.06 -4.63
C THR A 47 -7.15 -9.14 -5.83
N ILE A 48 -6.92 -7.85 -5.59
CA ILE A 48 -6.56 -6.89 -6.65
C ILE A 48 -5.12 -7.20 -7.10
N PRO A 49 -4.84 -7.42 -8.39
CA PRO A 49 -3.49 -7.74 -8.83
C PRO A 49 -2.47 -6.67 -8.43
N LYS A 50 -1.27 -7.08 -8.02
CA LYS A 50 -0.21 -6.16 -7.55
C LYS A 50 0.27 -5.17 -8.63
N TRP A 51 0.08 -5.53 -9.90
CA TRP A 51 0.41 -4.71 -11.07
C TRP A 51 -0.76 -3.84 -11.54
N THR A 52 -1.84 -3.72 -10.77
CA THR A 52 -2.94 -2.80 -11.10
C THR A 52 -2.47 -1.36 -10.93
N ASP A 53 -2.56 -0.58 -12.02
CA ASP A 53 -2.22 0.84 -12.01
C ASP A 53 -3.06 1.61 -10.99
N PRO A 54 -2.49 2.58 -10.26
CA PRO A 54 -3.27 3.45 -9.38
C PRO A 54 -4.31 4.25 -10.16
N GLY A 55 -5.53 4.37 -9.63
CA GLY A 55 -6.60 5.14 -10.26
C GLY A 55 -8.00 4.60 -10.01
N LYS A 56 -8.95 5.10 -10.80
CA LYS A 56 -10.34 4.64 -10.81
C LYS A 56 -10.44 3.39 -11.67
N HIS A 57 -11.04 2.33 -11.12
CA HIS A 57 -11.32 1.08 -11.82
C HIS A 57 -12.78 0.68 -11.64
N ILE A 58 -13.25 -0.24 -12.47
CA ILE A 58 -14.59 -0.81 -12.36
C ILE A 58 -14.45 -2.27 -11.94
N PHE A 59 -14.98 -2.64 -10.79
CA PHE A 59 -15.20 -4.05 -10.45
C PHE A 59 -16.53 -4.48 -11.06
N ARG A 60 -16.55 -5.60 -11.79
CA ARG A 60 -17.74 -6.08 -12.48
C ARG A 60 -17.98 -7.56 -12.24
N LEU A 61 -19.23 -7.89 -11.89
CA LEU A 61 -19.74 -9.25 -11.86
C LEU A 61 -20.56 -9.51 -13.12
N LYS A 62 -20.42 -10.68 -13.72
CA LYS A 62 -21.17 -11.11 -14.91
C LYS A 62 -21.76 -12.50 -14.67
N GLY A 63 -23.08 -12.59 -14.65
CA GLY A 63 -23.80 -13.86 -14.61
C GLY A 63 -23.75 -14.57 -15.96
N GLU A 64 -23.56 -15.89 -15.94
CA GLU A 64 -23.51 -16.72 -17.14
C GLU A 64 -24.88 -17.04 -17.71
N GLU A 65 -25.89 -17.22 -16.86
CA GLU A 65 -27.25 -17.59 -17.25
C GLU A 65 -28.16 -16.35 -17.31
N SER A 66 -28.23 -15.58 -16.22
CA SER A 66 -29.03 -14.35 -16.12
C SER A 66 -28.58 -13.25 -17.10
N LYS A 67 -27.33 -13.34 -17.57
CA LYS A 67 -26.62 -12.28 -18.31
C LYS A 67 -26.54 -10.95 -17.57
N LEU A 68 -26.85 -10.95 -16.26
CA LEU A 68 -26.78 -9.76 -15.41
C LEU A 68 -25.35 -9.27 -15.31
N LYS A 69 -25.19 -7.94 -15.30
CA LYS A 69 -23.89 -7.27 -15.13
C LYS A 69 -24.00 -6.24 -14.02
N LEU A 70 -23.36 -6.50 -12.89
CA LEU A 70 -23.29 -5.56 -11.77
C LEU A 70 -21.92 -4.89 -11.78
N SER A 71 -21.88 -3.57 -11.61
CA SER A 71 -20.63 -2.81 -11.66
C SER A 71 -20.50 -1.90 -10.43
N ALA A 72 -19.33 -1.91 -9.81
CA ALA A 72 -18.95 -1.04 -8.70
C ALA A 72 -17.68 -0.25 -9.06
N LYS A 73 -17.64 1.03 -8.69
CA LYS A 73 -16.44 1.86 -8.88
C LYS A 73 -15.52 1.66 -7.68
N ILE A 74 -14.25 1.37 -7.95
CA ILE A 74 -13.22 1.26 -6.92
C ILE A 74 -12.07 2.22 -7.21
N ILE A 75 -11.35 2.62 -6.16
CA ILE A 75 -10.17 3.47 -6.26
C ILE A 75 -8.98 2.70 -5.71
N VAL A 76 -8.03 2.37 -6.58
CA VAL A 76 -6.75 1.75 -6.25
C VAL A 76 -5.75 2.87 -6.00
N ARG A 77 -5.18 2.92 -4.81
CA ARG A 77 -4.18 3.91 -4.41
C ARG A 77 -2.78 3.39 -4.72
N SER A 78 -1.86 4.30 -5.04
CA SER A 78 -0.45 3.96 -5.18
C SER A 78 0.09 3.44 -3.86
N HIS A 79 0.63 2.23 -3.87
CA HIS A 79 1.53 1.79 -2.81
C HIS A 79 2.85 2.50 -3.08
N LYS A 80 3.17 3.56 -2.31
CA LYS A 80 4.57 3.99 -2.26
C LYS A 80 5.29 2.85 -1.54
N PRO A 81 6.19 2.09 -2.18
CA PRO A 81 7.06 1.23 -1.40
C PRO A 81 7.73 2.14 -0.38
N HIS A 82 7.48 1.89 0.90
CA HIS A 82 8.37 2.39 1.93
C HIS A 82 9.69 1.72 1.60
N LEU A 83 10.55 2.45 0.88
CA LEU A 83 11.96 2.12 0.81
C LEU A 83 12.35 1.94 2.28
N ALA A 84 12.71 0.72 2.68
CA ALA A 84 13.44 0.56 3.90
C ALA A 84 14.55 1.61 3.86
N ALA A 85 14.62 2.44 4.89
CA ALA A 85 15.76 3.30 5.13
C ALA A 85 17.00 2.39 5.24
N THR A 86 17.56 2.01 4.10
CA THR A 86 18.85 1.33 3.94
C THR A 86 19.86 2.39 3.54
N GLY A 87 19.78 3.49 4.27
CA GLY A 87 20.62 4.67 4.18
C GLY A 87 21.00 5.16 5.58
N GLU A 88 21.13 4.26 6.54
CA GLU A 88 21.92 4.47 7.76
C GLU A 88 22.31 3.11 8.35
N ASP A 89 23.23 2.41 7.68
CA ASP A 89 24.16 1.52 8.38
C ASP A 89 25.07 2.35 9.29
N HIS A 90 24.50 2.93 10.36
CA HIS A 90 25.24 3.30 11.55
C HIS A 90 24.38 2.98 12.77
N SER A 91 24.37 1.71 13.12
CA SER A 91 24.49 1.24 14.50
C SER A 91 23.55 1.89 15.53
N SER A 92 22.31 1.39 15.60
CA SER A 92 21.54 1.44 16.84
C SER A 92 21.60 0.08 17.55
N VAL A 93 22.82 -0.33 17.94
CA VAL A 93 23.01 -1.35 18.98
C VAL A 93 23.50 -0.63 20.23
N LEU A 94 22.64 -0.60 21.23
CA LEU A 94 22.92 -0.22 22.60
C LEU A 94 24.03 -1.12 23.17
N LEU A 95 25.26 -0.62 23.26
CA LEU A 95 26.26 -0.98 24.29
C LEU A 95 26.53 0.35 25.02
N GLY A 96 26.18 0.54 26.29
CA GLY A 96 26.75 -0.21 27.40
C GLY A 96 28.07 0.46 27.83
N GLY A 97 28.03 1.26 28.91
CA GLY A 97 29.18 1.43 29.81
C GLY A 97 30.10 2.65 29.62
N ALA A 98 29.94 3.62 30.55
CA ALA A 98 30.99 4.32 31.30
C ALA A 98 32.28 4.83 30.61
N ALA A 99 32.35 6.15 30.40
CA ALA A 99 33.51 7.02 30.69
C ALA A 99 33.01 8.47 30.57
N GLY A 100 32.96 9.31 31.60
CA GLY A 100 33.99 9.57 32.59
C GLY A 100 34.36 11.05 32.45
N LEU A 101 33.76 11.88 33.30
CA LEU A 101 34.18 13.27 33.56
C LEU A 101 35.68 13.32 33.87
N LEU A 102 36.46 14.07 33.08
CA LEU A 102 37.70 14.70 33.55
C LEU A 102 37.86 16.09 32.90
N ALA A 103 38.20 17.04 33.76
CA ALA A 103 38.15 18.47 33.55
C ALA A 103 39.57 19.07 33.44
N LEU A 104 39.60 20.36 33.09
CA LEU A 104 40.63 21.39 33.37
C LEU A 104 41.86 21.49 32.45
N GLY A 105 42.08 22.71 31.96
CA GLY A 105 43.34 23.19 31.35
C GLY A 105 43.11 24.24 30.26
N ALA A 106 42.69 25.46 30.61
CA ALA A 106 43.55 26.65 30.67
C ALA A 106 44.05 27.16 29.30
N GLY A 107 43.65 28.38 28.91
CA GLY A 107 44.21 29.03 27.72
C GLY A 107 43.53 30.31 27.26
N THR A 108 43.40 31.31 28.14
CA THR A 108 43.14 32.69 27.75
C THR A 108 44.29 33.24 26.89
N MET A 109 44.05 33.68 25.66
CA MET A 109 44.76 34.83 25.09
C MET A 109 44.01 35.45 23.91
N ILE A 110 43.19 36.45 24.24
CA ILE A 110 42.96 37.59 23.38
C ILE A 110 44.27 38.40 23.36
N ALA A 111 45.03 38.33 22.27
CA ALA A 111 46.03 39.34 21.92
C ALA A 111 46.60 39.13 20.51
N VAL A 112 46.06 39.83 19.51
CA VAL A 112 46.92 40.54 18.55
C VAL A 112 46.52 42.00 18.60
N ARG A 113 47.17 42.69 19.54
CA ARG A 113 47.15 44.13 19.70
C ARG A 113 48.23 44.72 18.77
N ARG A 114 47.77 45.58 17.84
CA ARG A 114 48.49 46.75 17.25
C ARG A 114 49.69 46.40 16.35
N ARG A 115 50.05 47.16 15.32
CA ARG A 115 49.72 48.47 14.73
C ARG A 115 50.53 48.48 13.42
N LYS A 116 50.09 49.17 12.36
CA LYS A 116 50.72 50.42 11.88
C LYS A 116 50.01 50.89 10.62
N GLN A 117 49.69 52.17 10.62
CA GLN A 117 49.25 52.96 9.48
C GLN A 117 50.27 52.84 8.33
N ASN A 118 49.77 52.74 7.09
CA ASN A 118 50.24 53.59 6.00
C ASN A 118 49.12 53.74 4.96
#